data_AF-S8ERZ2-F1
#
_entry.id   AF-S8ERZ2-F1
#
_cell.length_a   1.000
_cell.length_b   1.000
_cell.length_c   1.000
_cell.angle_alpha   90.00
_cell.angle_beta   90.00
_cell.angle_gamma   90.00
#
_symmetry.space_group_name_H-M   'P 1'
#
loop_
_entity.id
_entity.type
_entity.pdbx_description
1 polymer ?
#
loop_
_entity_poly.entity_id
_entity_poly.type
_entity_poly.pdbx_seq_one_letter_code
_entity_poly.pdbx_strand_id
1 'polypeptide(L)'
;MLKKNLFRQLKATKFFQTPRLDWVEAGMAAIYAESAHSSQGQLLWEQLLTCRVQNLNYLHLVYNMNLKPGKSLTTKDRKKSRPGNAYYLCREILRLTKLVVDAHVQFRLGNVDAFQLADALQCIFAHIRALTGMYRYKHKLMRQVRMTKD
;
A
#
# COMPACT_ATOMS: atom_id res chain seq x y z
N MET A 1 -13.11 5.38 -28.60
CA MET A 1 -13.28 4.50 -27.42
C MET A 1 -14.43 5.01 -26.57
N LEU A 2 -15.49 4.24 -26.36
CA LEU A 2 -16.57 4.56 -25.43
C LEU A 2 -16.02 4.60 -24.00
N LYS A 3 -16.25 5.70 -23.27
CA LYS A 3 -15.86 5.83 -21.85
C LYS A 3 -16.66 4.84 -21.01
N LYS A 4 -16.04 3.72 -20.65
CA LYS A 4 -16.61 2.76 -19.69
C LYS A 4 -16.45 3.34 -18.28
N ASN A 5 -17.56 3.80 -17.69
CA ASN A 5 -17.57 4.30 -16.32
C ASN A 5 -17.66 3.13 -15.33
N LEU A 6 -16.51 2.58 -14.93
CA LEU A 6 -16.40 1.42 -14.05
C LEU A 6 -17.20 1.59 -12.74
N PHE A 7 -17.06 2.74 -12.06
CA PHE A 7 -17.78 2.98 -10.80
C PHE A 7 -19.30 3.00 -10.95
N ARG A 8 -19.82 3.44 -12.11
CA ARG A 8 -21.27 3.41 -12.38
C ARG A 8 -21.77 1.97 -12.55
N GLN A 9 -20.95 1.12 -13.17
CA GLN A 9 -21.26 -0.30 -13.33
C GLN A 9 -21.20 -1.04 -11.99
N LEU A 10 -20.18 -0.76 -11.17
CA LEU A 10 -20.05 -1.38 -9.84
C LEU A 10 -21.19 -0.96 -8.91
N LYS A 11 -21.56 0.33 -8.90
CA LYS A 11 -22.69 0.85 -8.11
C LYS A 11 -24.05 0.25 -8.52
N ALA A 12 -24.19 -0.19 -9.77
CA ALA A 12 -25.41 -0.84 -10.23
C ALA A 12 -25.59 -2.27 -9.66
N THR A 13 -24.53 -2.86 -9.09
CA THR A 13 -24.61 -4.19 -8.48
C THR A 13 -24.99 -4.10 -7.01
N LYS A 14 -25.66 -5.13 -6.49
CA LYS A 14 -26.09 -5.24 -5.08
C LYS A 14 -24.96 -5.28 -4.05
N PHE A 15 -23.72 -5.41 -4.49
CA PHE A 15 -22.56 -5.61 -3.62
C PHE A 15 -21.92 -4.30 -3.15
N PHE A 16 -22.17 -3.17 -3.83
CA PHE A 16 -21.54 -1.89 -3.53
C PHE A 16 -22.54 -0.89 -2.95
N GLN A 17 -22.24 -0.38 -1.76
CA GLN A 17 -22.96 0.73 -1.14
C GLN A 17 -22.12 2.02 -1.23
N THR A 18 -22.76 3.18 -1.14
CA THR A 18 -22.09 4.49 -1.18
C THR A 18 -22.28 5.26 0.14
N PRO A 19 -21.51 4.93 1.20
CA PRO A 19 -21.53 5.69 2.45
C PRO A 19 -20.79 7.03 2.31
N ARG A 20 -21.05 7.97 3.23
CA ARG A 20 -20.26 9.18 3.42
C ARG A 20 -19.27 8.94 4.57
N LEU A 21 -17.98 9.10 4.30
CA LEU A 21 -16.89 8.85 5.25
C LEU A 21 -15.92 10.04 5.24
N ASP A 22 -15.25 10.33 6.37
CA ASP A 22 -14.17 11.31 6.37
C ASP A 22 -12.98 10.80 5.53
N TRP A 23 -12.19 11.72 4.98
CA TRP A 23 -11.05 11.38 4.13
C TRP A 23 -10.00 10.55 4.90
N VAL A 24 -9.74 10.89 6.17
CA VAL A 24 -8.78 10.14 7.00
C VAL A 24 -9.33 8.75 7.34
N GLU A 25 -10.62 8.63 7.64
CA GLU A 25 -11.28 7.35 7.87
C GLU A 25 -11.29 6.48 6.62
N ALA A 26 -11.56 7.04 5.45
CA ALA A 26 -11.51 6.33 4.18
C ALA A 26 -10.07 5.91 3.82
N GLY A 27 -9.08 6.76 4.07
CA GLY A 27 -7.67 6.46 3.86
C GLY A 27 -7.16 5.36 4.81
N MET A 28 -7.52 5.48 6.09
CA MET A 28 -7.27 4.44 7.10
C MET A 28 -8.00 3.15 6.74
N ALA A 29 -9.26 3.18 6.30
CA ALA A 29 -9.98 1.99 5.88
C ALA A 29 -9.33 1.33 4.65
N ALA A 30 -8.84 2.11 3.68
CA ALA A 30 -8.09 1.57 2.55
C ALA A 30 -6.82 0.85 3.00
N ILE A 31 -6.08 1.41 3.96
CA ILE A 31 -4.85 0.84 4.51
C ILE A 31 -5.08 -0.31 5.51
N TYR A 32 -6.07 -0.19 6.39
CA TYR A 32 -6.38 -1.17 7.43
C TYR A 32 -7.19 -2.35 6.88
N ALA A 33 -7.98 -2.16 5.81
CA ALA A 33 -8.45 -3.28 4.99
C ALA A 33 -7.27 -4.08 4.42
N GLU A 34 -6.08 -3.50 4.36
CA GLU A 34 -4.86 -4.18 3.91
C GLU A 34 -3.96 -4.66 5.08
N SER A 35 -4.10 -4.10 6.29
CA SER A 35 -3.13 -4.26 7.39
C SER A 35 -3.68 -4.76 8.75
N ALA A 36 -5.00 -4.78 8.98
CA ALA A 36 -5.57 -5.10 10.31
C ALA A 36 -6.29 -6.46 10.38
N HIS A 37 -5.96 -7.15 11.47
CA HIS A 37 -6.54 -8.36 12.00
C HIS A 37 -7.95 -8.12 12.58
N SER A 38 -8.90 -7.63 11.77
CA SER A 38 -10.32 -7.51 12.16
C SER A 38 -11.24 -8.07 11.07
N SER A 39 -12.26 -8.79 11.52
CA SER A 39 -12.92 -9.95 10.90
C SER A 39 -13.64 -9.78 9.55
N GLN A 40 -13.44 -8.69 8.81
CA GLN A 40 -14.02 -8.49 7.48
C GLN A 40 -13.05 -7.92 6.42
N GLY A 41 -11.81 -7.56 6.77
CA GLY A 41 -10.79 -7.02 5.84
C GLY A 41 -9.89 -8.06 5.14
N GLN A 42 -10.05 -9.36 5.40
CA GLN A 42 -9.06 -10.37 4.99
C GLN A 42 -9.15 -10.85 3.52
N LEU A 43 -9.89 -10.17 2.63
CA LEU A 43 -10.28 -10.80 1.38
C LEU A 43 -9.53 -10.38 0.12
N LEU A 44 -8.85 -9.22 0.04
CA LEU A 44 -8.57 -8.72 -1.32
C LEU A 44 -7.16 -8.83 -1.92
N TRP A 45 -6.00 -8.45 -1.34
CA TRP A 45 -4.79 -8.44 -2.22
C TRP A 45 -3.44 -8.99 -1.68
N GLU A 46 -2.91 -8.63 -0.52
CA GLU A 46 -1.48 -8.96 -0.26
C GLU A 46 -1.23 -10.23 0.55
N GLN A 47 -2.11 -10.57 1.50
CA GLN A 47 -1.97 -11.76 2.34
C GLN A 47 -2.59 -13.03 1.71
N LEU A 48 -3.52 -12.88 0.76
CA LEU A 48 -4.23 -14.02 0.15
C LEU A 48 -3.48 -14.63 -1.05
N LEU A 49 -2.77 -13.84 -1.87
CA LEU A 49 -2.23 -14.33 -3.16
C LEU A 49 -0.85 -15.01 -3.09
N THR A 50 0.06 -14.59 -2.21
CA THR A 50 1.43 -15.15 -2.21
C THR A 50 1.68 -16.13 -1.06
N CYS A 51 1.21 -15.85 0.16
CA CYS A 51 1.55 -16.66 1.34
C CYS A 51 0.56 -17.81 1.61
N ARG A 52 -0.75 -17.63 1.36
CA ARG A 52 -1.76 -18.68 1.63
C ARG A 52 -1.91 -19.70 0.50
N VAL A 53 -1.84 -19.26 -0.77
CA VAL A 53 -1.84 -20.16 -1.94
C VAL A 53 -0.62 -21.09 -1.95
N GLN A 54 0.51 -20.65 -1.38
CA GLN A 54 1.75 -21.42 -1.33
C GLN A 54 2.08 -22.01 0.06
N ASN A 55 1.23 -21.81 1.06
CA ASN A 55 1.38 -22.33 2.44
C ASN A 55 2.72 -21.94 3.10
N LEU A 56 3.08 -20.65 3.04
CA LEU A 56 4.35 -20.11 3.54
C LEU A 56 4.19 -19.58 4.97
N ASN A 57 4.03 -20.47 5.95
CA ASN A 57 3.84 -20.14 7.39
C ASN A 57 5.06 -19.46 8.06
N TYR A 58 6.12 -19.18 7.30
CA TYR A 58 7.40 -18.71 7.78
C TYR A 58 7.73 -17.27 7.38
N LEU A 59 6.83 -16.59 6.68
CA LEU A 59 7.00 -15.23 6.20
C LEU A 59 5.93 -14.35 6.86
N HIS A 60 6.37 -13.31 7.57
CA HIS A 60 5.47 -12.36 8.22
C HIS A 60 5.56 -11.01 7.51
N LEU A 61 4.40 -10.44 7.16
CA LEU A 61 4.29 -9.07 6.70
C LEU A 61 4.17 -8.17 7.93
N VAL A 62 5.11 -7.27 8.12
CA VAL A 62 5.07 -6.26 9.20
C VAL A 62 4.17 -5.10 8.78
N TYR A 63 3.58 -4.39 9.75
CA TYR A 63 2.70 -3.22 9.56
C TYR A 63 3.22 -2.14 8.58
N ASN A 64 4.55 -2.00 8.46
CA ASN A 64 5.19 -1.09 7.49
C ASN A 64 5.39 -1.71 6.09
N MET A 65 4.61 -2.74 5.75
CA MET A 65 4.65 -3.47 4.49
C MET A 65 6.01 -4.12 4.18
N ASN A 66 6.78 -4.45 5.22
CA ASN A 66 8.07 -5.14 5.08
C ASN A 66 7.88 -6.64 5.28
N LEU A 67 8.47 -7.44 4.40
CA LEU A 67 8.42 -8.90 4.46
C LEU A 67 9.62 -9.41 5.26
N LYS A 68 9.39 -9.98 6.45
CA LYS A 68 10.45 -10.54 7.29
C LYS A 68 10.30 -12.07 7.41
N PRO A 69 11.38 -12.83 7.27
CA PRO A 69 11.35 -14.26 7.56
C PRO A 69 11.27 -14.47 9.09
N GLY A 70 10.34 -15.29 9.56
CA GLY A 70 10.23 -15.70 10.96
C GLY A 70 11.26 -16.76 11.37
N LYS A 71 11.84 -17.44 10.38
CA LYS A 71 12.92 -18.43 10.55
C LYS A 71 13.91 -18.37 9.39
N SER A 72 15.12 -18.87 9.59
CA SER A 72 16.09 -19.06 8.51
C SER A 72 15.52 -19.97 7.42
N LEU A 73 15.49 -19.46 6.19
CA LEU A 73 14.85 -20.15 5.06
C LEU A 73 15.82 -21.07 4.35
N THR A 74 15.37 -22.29 4.04
CA THR A 74 16.13 -23.19 3.17
C THR A 74 16.17 -22.66 1.73
N THR A 75 17.07 -23.19 0.90
CA THR A 75 17.14 -22.82 -0.53
C THR A 75 15.85 -23.14 -1.28
N LYS A 76 15.11 -24.20 -0.89
CA LYS A 76 13.79 -24.55 -1.43
C LYS A 76 12.76 -23.48 -1.07
N ASP A 77 12.72 -23.09 0.21
CA ASP A 77 11.81 -22.07 0.72
C ASP A 77 12.04 -20.70 0.08
N ARG A 78 13.30 -20.33 -0.16
CA ARG A 78 13.69 -19.09 -0.85
C ARG A 78 13.31 -19.08 -2.33
N LYS A 79 13.27 -20.25 -3.00
CA LYS A 79 12.82 -20.32 -4.40
C LYS A 79 11.29 -20.25 -4.47
N LYS A 80 10.60 -20.95 -3.56
CA LYS A 80 9.13 -20.97 -3.48
C LYS A 80 8.57 -19.59 -3.13
N SER A 81 9.15 -18.92 -2.13
CA SER A 81 8.66 -17.63 -1.62
C SER A 81 8.99 -16.40 -2.47
N ARG A 82 9.56 -16.53 -3.67
CA ARG A 82 9.93 -15.39 -4.54
C ARG A 82 8.70 -14.84 -5.25
N PRO A 83 8.15 -13.69 -4.83
CA PRO A 83 7.08 -13.03 -5.56
C PRO A 83 7.64 -12.38 -6.83
N GLY A 84 6.78 -12.21 -7.83
CA GLY A 84 7.13 -11.45 -9.04
C GLY A 84 7.20 -9.94 -8.79
N ASN A 85 7.72 -9.20 -9.78
CA ASN A 85 7.87 -7.74 -9.70
C ASN A 85 6.53 -7.01 -9.52
N ALA A 86 5.42 -7.57 -10.01
CA ALA A 86 4.09 -6.96 -9.86
C ALA A 86 3.66 -6.88 -8.39
N TYR A 87 3.89 -7.94 -7.61
CA TYR A 87 3.60 -7.97 -6.18
C TYR A 87 4.39 -6.88 -5.44
N TYR A 88 5.69 -6.82 -5.69
CA TYR A 88 6.54 -5.83 -5.04
C TYR A 88 6.19 -4.39 -5.46
N LEU A 89 5.81 -4.17 -6.72
CA LEU A 89 5.37 -2.86 -7.17
C LEU A 89 4.07 -2.43 -6.47
N CYS A 90 3.08 -3.32 -6.34
CA CYS A 90 1.85 -3.03 -5.59
C CYS A 90 2.17 -2.67 -4.14
N ARG A 91 3.00 -3.47 -3.47
CA ARG A 91 3.42 -3.24 -2.08
C ARG A 91 4.06 -1.87 -1.88
N GLU A 92 4.94 -1.44 -2.79
CA GLU A 92 5.58 -0.14 -2.69
C GLU A 92 4.63 1.04 -2.97
N ILE A 93 3.60 0.84 -3.82
CA ILE A 93 2.53 1.81 -4.02
C ILE A 93 1.71 1.95 -2.73
N LEU A 94 1.35 0.84 -2.08
CA LEU A 94 0.62 0.84 -0.82
C LEU A 94 1.43 1.48 0.31
N ARG A 95 2.74 1.25 0.33
CA ARG A 95 3.65 1.93 1.27
C ARG A 95 3.66 3.45 1.08
N LEU A 96 3.62 3.94 -0.17
CA LEU A 96 3.53 5.38 -0.43
C LEU A 96 2.22 5.95 0.12
N THR A 97 1.09 5.30 -0.15
CA THR A 97 -0.22 5.74 0.34
C THR A 97 -0.29 5.71 1.87
N LYS A 98 0.36 4.72 2.50
CA LYS A 98 0.48 4.62 3.95
C LYS A 98 1.15 5.84 4.57
N LEU A 99 2.29 6.27 4.01
CA LEU A 99 3.03 7.44 4.51
C LEU A 99 2.19 8.71 4.42
N VAL A 100 1.42 8.88 3.34
CA VAL A 100 0.55 10.04 3.16
C VAL A 100 -0.59 10.07 4.19
N VAL A 101 -1.26 8.94 4.40
CA VAL A 101 -2.36 8.86 5.39
C VAL A 101 -1.82 9.01 6.81
N ASP A 102 -0.69 8.41 7.15
CA ASP A 102 -0.07 8.54 8.48
C ASP A 102 0.26 9.99 8.82
N ALA A 103 0.76 10.77 7.86
CA ALA A 103 1.00 12.20 8.06
C ALA A 103 -0.29 12.94 8.45
N HIS A 104 -1.39 12.64 7.77
CA HIS A 104 -2.69 13.26 8.09
C HIS A 104 -3.30 12.75 9.39
N VAL A 105 -3.07 11.47 9.76
CA VAL A 105 -3.47 10.94 11.07
C VAL A 105 -2.74 11.69 12.18
N GLN A 106 -1.43 11.91 12.04
CA GLN A 106 -0.65 12.69 13.02
C GLN A 106 -1.14 14.13 13.16
N PHE A 107 -1.56 14.76 12.06
CA PHE A 107 -2.20 16.07 12.09
C PHE A 107 -3.55 16.05 12.83
N ARG A 108 -4.40 15.05 12.58
CA ARG A 108 -5.70 14.92 13.28
C ARG A 108 -5.55 14.64 14.78
N LEU A 109 -4.51 13.90 15.17
CA LEU A 109 -4.20 13.63 16.57
C LEU A 109 -3.67 14.87 17.32
N GLY A 110 -3.37 15.96 16.61
CA GLY A 110 -2.84 17.19 17.21
C GLY A 110 -1.35 17.12 17.55
N ASN A 111 -0.64 16.09 17.10
CA ASN A 111 0.80 15.94 17.33
C ASN A 111 1.65 16.84 16.42
N VAL A 112 1.07 17.30 15.30
CA VAL A 112 1.76 17.98 14.20
C VAL A 112 0.92 19.18 13.75
N ASP A 113 1.58 20.31 13.49
CA ASP A 113 0.92 21.53 13.01
C ASP A 113 0.66 21.48 11.49
N ALA A 114 -0.24 22.34 11.00
CA ALA A 114 -0.63 22.39 9.58
C ALA A 114 0.58 22.65 8.66
N PHE A 115 1.52 23.50 9.07
CA PHE A 115 2.74 23.78 8.31
C PHE A 115 3.65 22.55 8.23
N GLN A 116 3.77 21.80 9.34
CA GLN A 116 4.56 20.57 9.40
C GLN A 116 3.92 19.45 8.57
N LEU A 117 2.59 19.38 8.51
CA LEU A 117 1.89 18.46 7.60
C LEU A 117 2.22 18.78 6.13
N ALA A 118 2.18 20.05 5.75
CA ALA A 118 2.48 20.47 4.37
C ALA A 118 3.93 20.12 3.99
N ASP A 119 4.89 20.43 4.86
CA ASP A 119 6.30 20.09 4.66
C ASP A 119 6.53 18.57 4.60
N ALA A 120 5.86 17.81 5.48
CA ALA A 120 5.91 16.34 5.45
C ALA A 120 5.39 15.78 4.12
N LEU A 121 4.27 16.28 3.60
CA LEU A 121 3.73 15.86 2.31
C LEU A 121 4.67 16.22 1.16
N GLN A 122 5.22 17.43 1.15
CA GLN A 122 6.21 17.84 0.17
C GLN A 122 7.45 16.92 0.21
N CYS A 123 7.95 16.63 1.41
CA CYS A 123 9.08 15.73 1.61
C CYS A 123 8.79 14.31 1.10
N ILE A 124 7.59 13.77 1.37
CA ILE A 124 7.16 12.44 0.90
C ILE A 124 7.18 12.38 -0.64
N PHE A 125 6.61 13.37 -1.32
CA PHE A 125 6.54 13.38 -2.79
C PHE A 125 7.89 13.70 -3.46
N ALA A 126 8.73 14.53 -2.85
CA ALA A 126 10.08 14.80 -3.35
C ALA A 126 11.03 13.58 -3.17
N HIS A 127 10.83 12.79 -2.11
CA HIS A 127 11.75 11.71 -1.72
C HIS A 127 11.18 10.29 -1.92
N ILE A 128 10.26 10.10 -2.87
CA ILE A 128 9.66 8.80 -3.20
C ILE A 128 10.71 7.70 -3.43
N ARG A 129 11.84 8.04 -4.08
CA ARG A 129 12.95 7.11 -4.35
C ARG A 129 13.54 6.53 -3.06
N ALA A 130 13.72 7.36 -2.04
CA ALA A 130 14.34 6.96 -0.78
C ALA A 130 13.33 6.23 0.13
N LEU A 131 12.06 6.66 0.13
CA LEU A 131 11.04 6.18 1.06
C LEU A 131 10.41 4.82 0.68
N THR A 132 10.31 4.51 -0.62
CA THR A 132 9.66 3.29 -1.13
C THR A 132 10.61 2.38 -1.90
N GLY A 133 11.39 2.92 -2.83
CA GLY A 133 12.23 2.09 -3.71
C GLY A 133 11.48 1.42 -4.86
N MET A 134 10.31 1.94 -5.26
CA MET A 134 9.53 1.48 -6.42
C MET A 134 10.36 1.30 -7.71
N TYR A 135 11.39 2.11 -7.89
CA TYR A 135 12.27 2.08 -9.07
C TYR A 135 12.98 0.73 -9.28
N ARG A 136 13.14 -0.08 -8.21
CA ARG A 136 13.73 -1.43 -8.28
C ARG A 136 12.85 -2.40 -9.06
N TYR A 137 11.54 -2.23 -9.00
CA TYR A 137 10.55 -3.12 -9.62
C TYR A 137 10.01 -2.57 -10.95
N LYS A 138 10.08 -1.25 -11.16
CA LYS A 138 9.75 -0.60 -12.44
C LYS A 138 10.61 0.63 -12.70
N HIS A 139 11.67 0.47 -13.49
CA HIS A 139 12.66 1.53 -13.73
C HIS A 139 12.11 2.76 -14.47
N LYS A 140 11.09 2.60 -15.32
CA LYS A 140 10.44 3.72 -16.05
C LYS A 140 9.91 4.82 -15.11
N LEU A 141 9.65 4.49 -13.84
CA LEU A 141 9.23 5.42 -12.79
C LEU A 141 10.30 6.48 -12.43
N MET A 142 11.57 6.24 -12.80
CA MET A 142 12.64 7.21 -12.61
C MET A 142 12.41 8.52 -13.37
N ARG A 143 11.59 8.52 -14.43
CA ARG A 143 11.20 9.76 -15.12
C ARG A 143 10.39 10.66 -14.19
N GLN A 144 9.39 10.11 -13.51
CA GLN A 144 8.57 10.86 -12.54
C GLN A 144 9.40 11.34 -11.35
N VAL A 145 10.31 10.51 -10.84
CA VAL A 145 11.21 10.87 -9.73
C VAL A 145 12.14 12.03 -10.08
N ARG A 146 12.51 12.18 -11.36
CA ARG A 146 13.30 13.35 -11.82
C ARG A 146 12.42 14.59 -11.87
N MET A 147 11.21 14.48 -12.44
CA MET A 147 10.25 15.58 -12.52
C MET A 147 9.81 16.13 -11.15
N THR A 148 9.85 15.33 -10.08
CA THR A 148 9.53 15.80 -8.72
C THR A 148 10.67 16.56 -8.05
N LYS A 149 11.86 16.55 -8.65
CA LYS A 149 13.05 17.26 -8.16
C LYS A 149 13.37 18.52 -8.95
N ASP A 150 12.92 18.56 -10.21
CA ASP A 150 12.95 19.73 -11.06
C ASP A 150 11.90 20.75 -10.59
#